data_AF-A0A953U2S8-F1
#
_entry.id   AF-A0A953U2S8-F1
#
_cell.length_a   1.000
_cell.length_b   1.000
_cell.length_c   1.000
_cell.angle_alpha   90.00
_cell.angle_beta   90.00
_cell.angle_gamma   90.00
#
_symmetry.space_group_name_H-M   'P 1'
#
loop_
_entity.id
_entity.type
_entity.pdbx_description
1 polymer ?
#
loop_
_entity_poly.entity_id
_entity_poly.type
_entity_poly.pdbx_seq_one_letter_code
_entity_poly.pdbx_strand_id
1 'polypeptide(L)'
;MLFTLLPTFIIPVLAIIAIILVVYWILEAKKGALARDRLAYYILICSSLAGLLVSVLIARADVLHFVYLIPVLYVVLAWVMDGSDIRGHLIRSIRPLVSLGILLTFTALGMAFLVKIRNAKIPIDTRRGAIMAMSSDEILEYSQRHVPAGSRILVYPYLPLYYYLTATFNPTSFDYLQPGMHSRAQEQEVIDQISADRTPIVVFQPSFQDVIATSWPKTPLKSLASDPVAEYILAHYRPCRVLVSAFDRDWRFVFMVRGDLACPDTPHNELSLPSAGRPRAEK
;
A
#
# COMPACT_ATOMS: atom_id res chain seq x y z
N MET A 1 -23.90 2.57 -2.06
CA MET A 1 -22.55 2.23 -2.54
C MET A 1 -22.10 3.10 -3.72
N LEU A 2 -22.91 3.29 -4.76
CA LEU A 2 -22.52 4.16 -5.89
C LEU A 2 -22.19 5.61 -5.46
N PHE A 3 -23.02 6.19 -4.58
CA PHE A 3 -22.84 7.56 -4.09
C PHE A 3 -21.55 7.75 -3.28
N THR A 4 -21.15 6.75 -2.49
CA THR A 4 -19.90 6.79 -1.71
C THR A 4 -18.65 6.59 -2.57
N LEU A 5 -18.80 5.98 -3.75
CA LEU A 5 -17.70 5.85 -4.71
C LEU A 5 -17.56 7.08 -5.61
N LEU A 6 -18.55 7.98 -5.66
CA LEU A 6 -18.50 9.13 -6.57
C LEU A 6 -17.25 10.00 -6.40
N PRO A 7 -16.73 10.29 -5.18
CA PRO A 7 -15.50 11.05 -5.03
C PRO A 7 -14.29 10.44 -5.73
N THR A 8 -14.22 9.10 -5.84
CA THR A 8 -13.11 8.42 -6.53
C THR A 8 -13.12 8.68 -8.04
N PHE A 9 -14.26 9.08 -8.60
CA PHE A 9 -14.38 9.52 -10.00
C PHE A 9 -14.23 11.04 -10.14
N ILE A 10 -14.70 11.82 -9.16
CA ILE A 10 -14.57 13.28 -9.15
C ILE A 10 -13.10 13.68 -9.15
N ILE A 11 -12.25 13.01 -8.38
CA ILE A 11 -10.83 13.36 -8.25
C ILE A 11 -10.10 13.32 -9.62
N PRO A 12 -10.15 12.22 -10.40
CA PRO A 12 -9.61 12.21 -11.77
C PRO A 12 -10.22 13.30 -12.67
N VAL A 13 -11.53 13.58 -12.54
CA VAL A 13 -12.20 14.62 -13.33
C VAL A 13 -11.67 16.01 -13.00
N LEU A 14 -11.27 16.31 -11.76
CA LEU A 14 -10.64 17.59 -11.40
C LEU A 14 -9.35 17.83 -12.18
N ALA A 15 -8.58 16.79 -12.47
CA ALA A 15 -7.36 16.91 -13.27
C ALA A 15 -7.68 17.23 -14.74
N ILE A 16 -8.76 16.68 -15.29
CA ILE A 16 -9.28 17.04 -16.63
C ILE A 16 -9.79 18.49 -16.63
N ILE A 17 -10.50 18.90 -15.57
CA ILE A 17 -10.95 20.29 -15.40
C ILE A 17 -9.75 21.23 -15.37
N ALA A 18 -8.65 20.87 -14.71
CA ALA A 18 -7.42 21.67 -14.73
C ALA A 18 -6.92 21.92 -16.16
N ILE A 19 -6.91 20.90 -17.02
CA ILE A 19 -6.54 21.04 -18.45
C ILE A 19 -7.50 21.98 -19.18
N ILE A 20 -8.81 21.80 -18.98
CA ILE A 20 -9.83 22.68 -19.59
C ILE A 20 -9.62 24.13 -19.13
N LEU A 21 -9.30 24.34 -17.85
CA LEU A 21 -8.99 25.66 -17.31
C LEU A 21 -7.73 26.26 -17.93
N VAL A 22 -6.67 25.49 -18.22
CA VAL A 22 -5.50 26.01 -18.98
C VAL A 22 -5.96 26.63 -20.30
N VAL A 23 -6.74 25.88 -21.08
CA VAL A 23 -7.22 26.33 -22.40
C VAL A 23 -8.10 27.57 -22.25
N TYR A 24 -9.03 27.54 -21.30
CA TYR A 24 -9.90 28.67 -20.99
C TYR A 24 -9.11 29.93 -20.67
N TRP A 25 -8.11 29.84 -19.77
CA TRP A 25 -7.30 30.98 -19.36
C TRP A 25 -6.41 31.51 -20.48
N ILE A 26 -5.85 30.65 -21.33
CA ILE A 26 -5.11 31.09 -22.54
C ILE A 26 -6.02 31.88 -23.49
N LEU A 27 -7.27 31.47 -23.66
CA LEU A 27 -8.23 32.18 -24.50
C LEU A 27 -8.66 33.52 -23.87
N GLU A 28 -8.85 33.56 -22.55
CA GLU A 28 -9.21 34.79 -21.85
C GLU A 28 -8.03 35.78 -21.77
N ALA A 29 -6.80 35.28 -21.74
CA ALA A 29 -5.57 36.08 -21.88
C ALA A 29 -5.57 36.91 -23.16
N LYS A 30 -5.96 36.29 -24.28
CA LYS A 30 -6.05 36.96 -25.58
C LYS A 30 -7.10 38.08 -25.59
N LYS A 31 -8.11 38.01 -24.72
CA LYS A 31 -9.16 39.03 -24.58
C LYS A 31 -8.82 40.15 -23.60
N GLY A 32 -7.70 40.06 -22.88
CA GLY A 32 -7.25 41.10 -21.93
C GLY A 32 -8.16 41.26 -20.70
N ALA A 33 -8.92 40.24 -20.36
CA ALA A 33 -10.03 40.32 -19.41
C ALA A 33 -9.65 40.12 -17.93
N LEU A 34 -8.45 39.61 -17.65
CA LEU A 34 -7.93 39.31 -16.31
C LEU A 34 -6.56 39.97 -16.09
N ALA A 35 -6.23 40.27 -14.83
CA ALA A 35 -4.90 40.76 -14.47
C ALA A 35 -3.81 39.74 -14.83
N ARG A 36 -2.68 40.23 -15.37
CA ARG A 36 -1.59 39.39 -15.88
C ARG A 36 -1.03 38.41 -14.84
N ASP A 37 -0.91 38.84 -13.59
CA ASP A 37 -0.36 38.02 -12.51
C ASP A 37 -1.29 36.86 -12.13
N ARG A 38 -2.60 37.11 -12.08
CA ARG A 38 -3.60 36.06 -11.84
C ARG A 38 -3.62 35.04 -12.96
N LEU A 39 -3.55 35.52 -14.21
CA LEU A 39 -3.48 34.66 -15.37
C LEU A 39 -2.23 33.77 -15.34
N ALA A 40 -1.06 34.35 -15.05
CA ALA A 40 0.19 33.61 -14.93
C ALA A 40 0.10 32.53 -13.84
N TYR A 41 -0.50 32.85 -12.70
CA TYR A 41 -0.75 31.90 -11.62
C TYR A 41 -1.62 30.72 -12.08
N TYR A 42 -2.78 30.98 -12.71
CA TYR A 42 -3.66 29.90 -13.17
C TYR A 42 -2.99 29.02 -14.21
N ILE A 43 -2.31 29.62 -15.19
CA ILE A 43 -1.59 28.86 -16.23
C ILE A 43 -0.53 27.98 -15.57
N LEU A 44 0.31 28.52 -14.70
CA LEU A 44 1.37 27.75 -14.04
C LEU A 44 0.81 26.55 -13.28
N ILE A 45 -0.14 26.77 -12.37
CA ILE A 45 -0.68 25.69 -11.53
C ILE A 45 -1.43 24.65 -12.36
N CYS A 46 -2.29 25.07 -13.30
CA CYS A 46 -3.02 24.13 -14.14
C CYS A 46 -2.07 23.33 -15.06
N SER A 47 -0.99 23.95 -15.55
CA SER A 47 0.05 23.26 -16.34
C SER A 47 0.80 22.23 -15.50
N SER A 48 1.21 22.58 -14.28
CA SER A 48 1.85 21.65 -13.35
C SER A 48 0.94 20.47 -13.02
N LEU A 49 -0.34 20.73 -12.75
CA LEU A 49 -1.33 19.69 -12.48
C LEU A 49 -1.58 18.78 -13.69
N ALA A 50 -1.64 19.35 -14.91
CA ALA A 50 -1.73 18.57 -16.13
C ALA A 50 -0.50 17.67 -16.33
N GLY A 51 0.70 18.20 -16.09
CA GLY A 51 1.95 17.43 -16.12
C GLY A 51 1.96 16.28 -15.11
N LEU A 52 1.50 16.54 -13.88
CA LEU A 52 1.36 15.52 -12.83
C LEU A 52 0.33 14.45 -13.21
N LEU A 53 -0.81 14.83 -13.78
CA LEU A 53 -1.81 13.89 -14.30
C LEU A 53 -1.20 12.98 -15.37
N VAL A 54 -0.51 13.56 -16.36
CA VAL A 54 0.15 12.79 -17.42
C VAL A 54 1.20 11.86 -16.83
N SER A 55 1.99 12.32 -15.86
CA SER A 55 2.96 11.49 -15.14
C SER A 55 2.29 10.28 -14.48
N VAL A 56 1.17 10.47 -13.77
CA VAL A 56 0.40 9.37 -13.17
C VAL A 56 -0.16 8.43 -14.22
N LEU A 57 -0.75 8.92 -15.31
CA LEU A 57 -1.30 8.06 -16.36
C LEU A 57 -0.24 7.20 -17.05
N ILE A 58 0.97 7.73 -17.25
CA ILE A 58 2.10 6.99 -17.84
C ILE A 58 2.71 6.01 -16.81
N ALA A 59 2.85 6.45 -15.56
CA ALA A 59 3.48 5.67 -14.51
C ALA A 59 2.56 4.54 -14.03
N ARG A 60 1.29 4.86 -13.75
CA ARG A 60 0.29 3.97 -13.15
C ARG A 60 -1.13 4.55 -13.23
N ALA A 61 -1.90 4.14 -14.24
CA ALA A 61 -3.28 4.60 -14.46
C ALA A 61 -4.31 3.88 -13.57
N ASP A 62 -4.20 4.00 -12.24
CA ASP A 62 -5.24 3.55 -11.31
C ASP A 62 -5.69 4.65 -10.34
N VAL A 63 -6.95 4.54 -9.91
CA VAL A 63 -7.63 5.54 -9.10
C VAL A 63 -7.02 5.69 -7.70
N LEU A 64 -6.40 4.63 -7.16
CA LEU A 64 -5.78 4.69 -5.84
C LEU A 64 -4.51 5.56 -5.85
N HIS A 65 -3.84 5.71 -7.00
CA HIS A 65 -2.66 6.57 -7.09
C HIS A 65 -3.00 8.05 -7.21
N PHE A 66 -4.20 8.38 -7.67
CA PHE A 66 -4.72 9.75 -7.65
C PHE A 66 -4.91 10.28 -6.22
N VAL A 67 -5.04 9.40 -5.21
CA VAL A 67 -5.13 9.81 -3.80
C VAL A 67 -3.95 10.67 -3.38
N TYR A 68 -2.75 10.38 -3.89
CA TYR A 68 -1.54 11.17 -3.57
C TYR A 68 -1.54 12.56 -4.20
N LEU A 69 -2.34 12.78 -5.25
CA LEU A 69 -2.50 14.09 -5.89
C LEU A 69 -3.67 14.91 -5.31
N ILE A 70 -4.51 14.30 -4.45
CA ILE A 70 -5.72 14.95 -3.91
C ILE A 70 -5.45 16.36 -3.35
N PRO A 71 -4.44 16.58 -2.48
CA PRO A 71 -4.25 17.90 -1.87
C PRO A 71 -4.04 19.01 -2.91
N VAL A 72 -3.33 18.70 -4.01
CA VAL A 72 -3.08 19.67 -5.08
C VAL A 72 -4.31 19.82 -5.97
N LEU A 73 -5.03 18.73 -6.24
CA LEU A 73 -6.28 18.76 -7.02
C LEU A 73 -7.41 19.51 -6.31
N TYR A 74 -7.39 19.56 -4.97
CA TYR A 74 -8.34 20.36 -4.19
C TYR A 74 -8.22 21.86 -4.42
N VAL A 75 -7.08 22.36 -4.92
CA VAL A 75 -6.96 23.76 -5.34
C VAL A 75 -7.89 24.04 -6.53
N VAL A 76 -7.95 23.13 -7.50
CA VAL A 76 -8.86 23.24 -8.66
C VAL A 76 -10.31 23.14 -8.21
N LEU A 77 -10.59 22.22 -7.28
CA LEU A 77 -11.92 22.12 -6.68
C LEU A 77 -12.34 23.43 -6.01
N ALA A 78 -11.46 24.05 -5.24
CA ALA A 78 -11.72 25.33 -4.59
C ALA A 78 -12.03 26.43 -5.62
N TRP A 79 -11.31 26.50 -6.74
CA TRP A 79 -11.61 27.46 -7.81
C TRP A 79 -12.95 27.20 -8.49
N VAL A 80 -13.32 25.94 -8.69
CA VAL A 80 -14.64 25.57 -9.25
C VAL A 80 -15.76 25.97 -8.29
N MET A 81 -15.55 25.78 -6.99
CA MET A 81 -16.51 26.15 -5.94
C MET A 81 -16.61 27.66 -5.75
N ASP A 82 -15.49 28.38 -5.78
CA ASP A 82 -15.43 29.83 -5.64
C ASP A 82 -15.99 30.51 -6.89
N GLY A 83 -15.56 30.10 -8.09
CA GLY A 83 -16.12 30.54 -9.37
C GLY A 83 -16.08 32.05 -9.60
N SER A 84 -15.33 32.81 -8.80
CA SER A 84 -15.19 34.28 -8.88
C SER A 84 -14.70 34.73 -10.24
N ASP A 85 -13.74 33.99 -10.79
CA ASP A 85 -13.04 34.35 -12.02
C ASP A 85 -13.62 33.63 -13.26
N ILE A 86 -14.55 32.68 -13.10
CA ILE A 86 -15.18 31.95 -14.21
C ILE A 86 -16.44 32.70 -14.68
N ARG A 87 -16.42 33.19 -15.92
CA ARG A 87 -17.52 33.97 -16.49
C ARG A 87 -18.61 33.07 -17.08
N GLY A 88 -19.85 33.20 -16.59
CA GLY A 88 -21.03 32.56 -17.20
C GLY A 88 -22.24 32.53 -16.28
N HIS A 89 -23.40 32.98 -16.77
CA HIS A 89 -24.66 32.98 -15.99
C HIS A 89 -25.08 31.55 -15.62
N LEU A 90 -24.95 30.61 -16.56
CA LEU A 90 -25.30 29.20 -16.32
C LEU A 90 -24.44 28.59 -15.20
N ILE A 91 -23.12 28.80 -15.24
CA ILE A 91 -22.18 28.30 -14.22
C ILE A 91 -22.55 28.86 -12.85
N ARG A 92 -22.80 30.16 -12.75
CA ARG A 92 -23.20 30.81 -11.50
C ARG A 92 -24.52 30.25 -10.95
N SER A 93 -25.47 29.91 -11.82
CA SER A 93 -26.76 29.34 -11.43
C SER A 93 -26.66 27.89 -10.94
N ILE A 94 -25.80 27.05 -11.54
CA ILE A 94 -25.67 25.62 -11.16
C ILE A 94 -24.67 25.40 -10.01
N ARG A 95 -23.76 26.36 -9.75
CA ARG A 95 -22.72 26.28 -8.73
C ARG A 95 -23.18 25.82 -7.35
N PRO A 96 -24.28 26.34 -6.75
CA PRO A 96 -24.71 25.88 -5.42
C PRO A 96 -25.11 24.40 -5.43
N LEU A 97 -25.74 23.92 -6.51
CA LEU A 97 -26.12 22.51 -6.65
C LEU A 97 -24.89 21.60 -6.80
N VAL A 98 -23.91 22.02 -7.62
CA VAL A 98 -22.64 21.30 -7.77
C VAL A 98 -21.90 21.23 -6.44
N SER A 99 -21.80 22.35 -5.73
CA SER A 99 -21.12 22.44 -4.43
C SER A 99 -21.81 21.57 -3.38
N LEU A 100 -23.15 21.58 -3.34
CA LEU A 100 -23.92 20.70 -2.46
C LEU A 100 -23.70 19.22 -2.80
N GLY A 101 -23.70 18.85 -4.08
CA GLY A 101 -23.42 17.49 -4.53
C GLY A 101 -22.02 17.02 -4.11
N ILE A 102 -21.00 17.86 -4.28
CA ILE A 102 -19.63 17.56 -3.83
C ILE A 102 -19.59 17.41 -2.31
N LEU A 103 -20.15 18.35 -1.55
CA LEU A 103 -20.21 18.27 -0.10
C LEU A 103 -20.87 16.96 0.37
N LEU A 104 -22.03 16.62 -0.17
CA LEU A 104 -22.77 15.41 0.22
C LEU A 104 -21.99 14.13 -0.12
N THR A 105 -21.35 14.07 -1.28
CA THR A 105 -20.61 12.87 -1.72
C THR A 105 -19.34 12.65 -0.91
N PHE A 106 -18.56 13.70 -0.65
CA PHE A 106 -17.38 13.63 0.21
C PHE A 106 -17.76 13.36 1.67
N THR A 107 -18.84 13.97 2.17
CA THR A 107 -19.36 13.67 3.51
C THR A 107 -19.79 12.21 3.61
N ALA A 108 -20.51 11.68 2.62
CA ALA A 108 -20.93 10.29 2.61
C ALA A 108 -19.75 9.32 2.56
N LEU A 109 -18.70 9.62 1.78
CA LEU A 109 -17.46 8.83 1.78
C LEU A 109 -16.75 8.88 3.14
N GLY A 110 -16.60 10.07 3.72
CA GLY A 110 -16.02 10.24 5.06
C GLY A 110 -16.79 9.46 6.13
N MET A 111 -18.13 9.55 6.10
CA MET A 111 -19.02 8.79 6.98
C MET A 111 -18.89 7.28 6.77
N ALA A 112 -18.73 6.80 5.53
CA ALA A 112 -18.52 5.39 5.26
C ALA A 112 -17.21 4.88 5.89
N PHE A 113 -16.13 5.64 5.80
CA PHE A 113 -14.87 5.31 6.48
C PHE A 113 -15.01 5.35 8.01
N LEU A 114 -15.67 6.37 8.57
CA LEU A 114 -15.92 6.45 10.00
C LEU A 114 -16.79 5.29 10.50
N VAL A 115 -17.82 4.89 9.76
CA VAL A 115 -18.63 3.71 10.09
C VAL A 115 -17.78 2.45 10.08
N LYS A 116 -16.91 2.27 9.07
CA LYS A 116 -15.97 1.13 9.03
C LYS A 116 -15.07 1.11 10.27
N ILE A 117 -14.46 2.23 10.63
CA ILE A 117 -13.57 2.35 11.81
C ILE A 117 -14.36 2.12 13.10
N ARG A 118 -15.55 2.71 13.24
CA ARG A 118 -16.43 2.53 14.41
C ARG A 118 -16.87 1.07 14.59
N ASN A 119 -16.96 0.32 13.50
CA ASN A 119 -17.31 -1.10 13.53
C ASN A 119 -16.12 -2.03 13.82
N ALA A 120 -14.89 -1.50 13.89
CA ALA A 120 -13.73 -2.25 14.37
C ALA A 120 -13.87 -2.47 15.88
N LYS A 121 -14.22 -3.70 16.27
CA LYS A 121 -14.58 -4.06 17.64
C LYS A 121 -13.62 -5.04 18.30
N ILE A 122 -12.64 -5.54 17.55
CA ILE A 122 -11.67 -6.51 18.07
C ILE A 122 -10.45 -5.72 18.53
N PRO A 123 -10.20 -5.60 19.84
CA PRO A 123 -8.97 -5.03 20.34
C PRO A 123 -7.82 -6.01 20.03
N ILE A 124 -6.71 -5.48 19.54
CA ILE A 124 -5.46 -6.22 19.38
C ILE A 124 -4.42 -5.51 20.23
N ASP A 125 -3.96 -6.18 21.27
CA ASP A 125 -2.88 -5.69 22.12
C ASP A 125 -1.56 -5.80 21.37
N THR A 126 -0.90 -4.67 21.21
CA THR A 126 0.45 -4.60 20.65
C THR A 126 1.42 -4.05 21.68
N ARG A 127 2.71 -4.26 21.49
CA ARG A 127 3.77 -3.66 22.32
C ARG A 127 3.87 -2.14 22.18
N ARG A 128 3.11 -1.54 21.25
CA ARG A 128 2.97 -0.08 21.08
C ARG A 128 1.60 0.45 21.49
N GLY A 129 0.82 -0.36 22.20
CA GLY A 129 -0.54 -0.03 22.64
C GLY A 129 -1.60 -0.82 21.88
N ALA A 130 -2.84 -0.76 22.36
CA ALA A 130 -3.95 -1.46 21.74
C ALA A 130 -4.41 -0.76 20.46
N ILE A 131 -4.71 -1.54 19.42
CA ILE A 131 -5.35 -1.08 18.19
C ILE A 131 -6.70 -1.77 18.01
N MET A 132 -7.64 -1.11 17.33
CA MET A 132 -8.94 -1.70 17.00
C MET A 132 -8.93 -2.25 15.57
N ALA A 133 -9.33 -3.50 15.40
CA ALA A 133 -9.39 -4.18 14.11
C ALA A 133 -10.77 -4.80 13.84
N MET A 134 -10.98 -5.17 12.57
CA MET A 134 -12.19 -5.86 12.10
C MET A 134 -12.11 -7.39 12.29
N SER A 135 -10.90 -7.92 12.45
CA SER A 135 -10.59 -9.34 12.69
C SER A 135 -9.36 -9.43 13.58
N SER A 136 -9.14 -10.61 14.18
CA SER A 136 -7.88 -10.92 14.87
C SER A 136 -6.70 -10.92 13.90
N ASP A 137 -5.50 -10.67 14.44
CA ASP A 137 -4.24 -10.73 13.72
C ASP A 137 -3.35 -11.80 14.36
N GLU A 138 -3.25 -12.97 13.73
CA GLU A 138 -2.49 -14.09 14.28
C GLU A 138 -0.98 -13.82 14.23
N ILE A 139 -0.53 -12.92 13.35
CA ILE A 139 0.88 -12.55 13.21
C ILE A 139 1.32 -11.75 14.41
N LEU A 140 0.54 -10.74 14.82
CA LEU A 140 0.78 -9.96 16.02
C LEU A 140 0.69 -10.83 17.27
N GLU A 141 -0.35 -11.64 17.41
CA GLU A 141 -0.53 -12.48 18.59
C GLU A 141 0.62 -13.48 18.74
N TYR A 142 0.91 -14.24 17.67
CA TYR A 142 1.90 -15.31 17.71
C TYR A 142 3.33 -14.77 17.82
N SER A 143 3.66 -13.70 17.09
CA SER A 143 5.00 -13.11 17.15
C SER A 143 5.28 -12.53 18.53
N GLN A 144 4.34 -11.80 19.14
CA GLN A 144 4.57 -11.20 20.45
C GLN A 144 4.69 -12.24 21.58
N ARG A 145 4.08 -13.42 21.42
CA ARG A 145 4.21 -14.54 22.37
C ARG A 145 5.59 -15.21 22.30
N HIS A 146 6.18 -15.29 21.10
CA HIS A 146 7.37 -16.12 20.86
C HIS A 146 8.66 -15.34 20.57
N VAL A 147 8.54 -14.04 20.34
CA VAL A 147 9.66 -13.18 19.94
C VAL A 147 9.82 -12.07 20.95
N PRO A 148 10.92 -11.98 21.73
CA PRO A 148 11.11 -10.91 22.72
C PRO A 148 11.03 -9.51 22.11
N ALA A 149 10.62 -8.51 22.90
CA ALA A 149 10.70 -7.12 22.45
C ALA A 149 12.17 -6.71 22.31
N GLY A 150 12.48 -5.91 21.29
CA GLY A 150 13.83 -5.46 20.96
C GLY A 150 14.67 -6.46 20.18
N SER A 151 14.17 -7.67 19.89
CA SER A 151 14.87 -8.63 19.04
C SER A 151 14.69 -8.30 17.56
N ARG A 152 15.44 -9.00 16.71
CA ARG A 152 15.32 -8.94 15.25
C ARG A 152 14.49 -10.08 14.71
N ILE A 153 13.63 -9.75 13.76
CA ILE A 153 12.90 -10.70 12.91
C ILE A 153 12.96 -10.17 11.49
N LEU A 154 12.85 -11.04 10.49
CA LEU A 154 12.64 -10.61 9.12
C LEU A 154 11.15 -10.79 8.78
N VAL A 155 10.48 -9.75 8.33
CA VAL A 155 9.14 -9.81 7.73
C VAL A 155 9.34 -9.64 6.23
N TYR A 156 9.14 -10.71 5.46
CA TYR A 156 9.46 -10.74 4.03
C TYR A 156 8.27 -11.21 3.19
N PRO A 157 8.03 -10.62 2.01
CA PRO A 157 8.75 -9.48 1.43
C PRO A 157 8.35 -8.15 2.07
N TYR A 158 7.07 -7.84 2.13
CA TYR A 158 6.59 -6.50 2.42
C TYR A 158 5.57 -6.53 3.56
N LEU A 159 5.88 -5.92 4.71
CA LEU A 159 4.95 -5.39 5.74
C LEU A 159 5.74 -4.85 6.97
N PRO A 160 6.52 -3.76 6.82
CA PRO A 160 7.37 -3.24 7.92
C PRO A 160 6.60 -2.79 9.16
N LEU A 161 5.28 -2.58 9.05
CA LEU A 161 4.41 -2.24 10.17
C LEU A 161 4.49 -3.26 11.32
N TYR A 162 4.72 -4.55 11.02
CA TYR A 162 4.85 -5.57 12.06
C TYR A 162 6.05 -5.34 12.96
N TYR A 163 7.17 -4.77 12.46
CA TYR A 163 8.30 -4.40 13.32
C TYR A 163 7.89 -3.41 14.40
N TYR A 164 7.19 -2.35 13.99
CA TYR A 164 6.72 -1.34 14.90
C TYR A 164 5.77 -1.92 15.95
N LEU A 165 4.69 -2.59 15.52
CA LEU A 165 3.65 -3.11 16.41
C LEU A 165 4.15 -4.20 17.36
N THR A 166 5.09 -5.04 16.92
CA THR A 166 5.70 -6.09 17.77
C THR A 166 6.93 -5.59 18.54
N ALA A 167 7.28 -4.30 18.42
CA ALA A 167 8.51 -3.73 18.97
C ALA A 167 9.76 -4.58 18.67
N THR A 168 9.87 -5.06 17.43
CA THR A 168 11.04 -5.79 16.90
C THR A 168 11.74 -4.93 15.86
N PHE A 169 12.89 -5.39 15.37
CA PHE A 169 13.69 -4.68 14.38
C PHE A 169 13.93 -5.53 13.13
N ASN A 170 13.98 -4.85 11.99
CA ASN A 170 14.48 -5.43 10.74
C ASN A 170 15.98 -5.72 10.87
N PRO A 171 16.48 -6.92 10.52
CA PRO A 171 17.91 -7.21 10.54
C PRO A 171 18.69 -6.54 9.39
N THR A 172 18.00 -5.92 8.43
CA THR A 172 18.62 -5.36 7.23
C THR A 172 18.68 -3.82 7.23
N SER A 173 19.50 -3.26 6.34
CA SER A 173 19.57 -1.82 6.06
C SER A 173 18.40 -1.29 5.21
N PHE A 174 17.46 -2.14 4.81
CA PHE A 174 16.39 -1.80 3.87
C PHE A 174 15.02 -1.90 4.55
N ASP A 175 14.36 -0.77 4.77
CA ASP A 175 13.01 -0.72 5.36
C ASP A 175 11.93 -1.39 4.49
N TYR A 176 12.16 -1.42 3.18
CA TYR A 176 11.29 -2.03 2.20
C TYR A 176 12.07 -3.10 1.44
N LEU A 177 11.58 -4.32 1.46
CA LEU A 177 12.13 -5.42 0.67
C LEU A 177 11.00 -5.97 -0.18
N GLN A 178 11.19 -5.97 -1.50
CA GLN A 178 10.25 -6.63 -2.39
C GLN A 178 10.97 -7.02 -3.69
N PRO A 179 10.51 -8.10 -4.34
CA PRO A 179 10.97 -8.47 -5.67
C PRO A 179 10.94 -7.29 -6.63
N GLY A 180 12.06 -7.08 -7.33
CA GLY A 180 12.19 -6.08 -8.40
C GLY A 180 12.37 -4.63 -7.96
N MET A 181 12.41 -4.35 -6.65
CA MET A 181 12.77 -3.02 -6.13
C MET A 181 14.28 -2.86 -5.93
N HIS A 182 15.00 -3.96 -5.77
CA HIS A 182 16.42 -3.99 -5.46
C HIS A 182 17.24 -4.57 -6.62
N SER A 183 18.49 -4.15 -6.71
CA SER A 183 19.47 -4.80 -7.59
C SER A 183 19.91 -6.14 -7.01
N ARG A 184 20.48 -7.03 -7.85
CA ARG A 184 21.03 -8.32 -7.39
C ARG A 184 22.09 -8.16 -6.30
N ALA A 185 22.90 -7.11 -6.36
CA ALA A 185 23.91 -6.83 -5.34
C ALA A 185 23.27 -6.46 -3.99
N GLN A 186 22.18 -5.69 -3.99
CA GLN A 186 21.43 -5.34 -2.79
C GLN A 186 20.65 -6.54 -2.24
N GLU A 187 20.09 -7.40 -3.10
CA GLU A 187 19.48 -8.67 -2.67
C GLU A 187 20.51 -9.58 -1.99
N GLN A 188 21.74 -9.64 -2.52
CA GLN A 188 22.83 -10.36 -1.87
C GLN A 188 23.26 -9.71 -0.55
N GLU A 189 23.34 -8.37 -0.49
CA GLU A 189 23.62 -7.64 0.75
C GLU A 189 22.59 -7.97 1.85
N VAL A 190 21.31 -8.04 1.48
CA VAL A 190 20.23 -8.46 2.39
C VAL A 190 20.47 -9.88 2.92
N ILE A 191 20.79 -10.82 2.04
CA ILE A 191 21.10 -12.21 2.41
C ILE A 191 22.30 -12.25 3.37
N ASP A 192 23.36 -11.51 3.06
CA ASP A 192 24.57 -11.45 3.86
C ASP A 192 24.28 -10.87 5.26
N GLN A 193 23.46 -9.82 5.35
CA GLN A 193 23.03 -9.22 6.61
C GLN A 193 22.17 -10.19 7.46
N ILE A 194 21.19 -10.86 6.85
CA ILE A 194 20.36 -11.88 7.54
C ILE A 194 21.23 -13.03 8.06
N SER A 195 22.16 -13.49 7.23
CA SER A 195 23.09 -14.57 7.56
C SER A 195 24.04 -14.19 8.69
N ALA A 196 24.64 -13.00 8.62
CA ALA A 196 25.59 -12.49 9.60
C ALA A 196 24.95 -12.17 10.96
N ASP A 197 23.75 -11.56 10.97
CA ASP A 197 22.94 -11.36 12.19
C ASP A 197 22.48 -12.69 12.79
N ARG A 198 22.53 -13.78 11.99
CA ARG A 198 21.94 -15.07 12.30
C ARG A 198 20.48 -14.91 12.72
N THR A 199 19.71 -14.11 11.96
CA THR A 199 18.33 -13.77 12.32
C THR A 199 17.54 -15.04 12.66
N PRO A 200 16.91 -15.12 13.85
CA PRO A 200 16.35 -16.39 14.32
C PRO A 200 15.01 -16.72 13.64
N ILE A 201 14.29 -15.71 13.17
CA ILE A 201 12.86 -15.82 12.81
C ILE A 201 12.59 -15.04 11.53
N VAL A 202 11.80 -15.64 10.64
CA VAL A 202 11.20 -15.00 9.47
C VAL A 202 9.68 -15.14 9.51
N VAL A 203 8.96 -14.05 9.27
CA VAL A 203 7.54 -14.04 8.96
C VAL A 203 7.43 -13.87 7.45
N PHE A 204 7.24 -14.97 6.73
CA PHE A 204 7.32 -15.04 5.27
C PHE A 204 5.92 -15.07 4.64
N GLN A 205 5.68 -14.34 3.54
CA GLN A 205 4.44 -14.42 2.76
C GLN A 205 4.66 -15.15 1.43
N PRO A 206 4.39 -16.47 1.35
CA PRO A 206 4.59 -17.23 0.11
C PRO A 206 3.72 -16.74 -1.05
N SER A 207 2.49 -16.29 -0.76
CA SER A 207 1.52 -15.84 -1.76
C SER A 207 1.73 -14.40 -2.23
N PHE A 208 2.88 -13.79 -1.93
CA PHE A 208 3.11 -12.38 -2.30
C PHE A 208 3.02 -12.15 -3.82
N GLN A 209 3.38 -13.14 -4.62
CA GLN A 209 3.28 -13.05 -6.08
C GLN A 209 1.84 -12.84 -6.58
N ASP A 210 0.84 -13.29 -5.83
CA ASP A 210 -0.58 -13.13 -6.19
C ASP A 210 -1.05 -11.69 -5.99
N VAL A 211 -0.46 -10.96 -5.05
CA VAL A 211 -0.84 -9.59 -4.70
C VAL A 211 0.05 -8.52 -5.36
N ILE A 212 1.26 -8.90 -5.77
CA ILE A 212 2.25 -7.96 -6.29
C ILE A 212 1.85 -7.37 -7.64
N ALA A 213 1.16 -8.13 -8.50
CA ALA A 213 0.73 -7.62 -9.81
C ALA A 213 -0.29 -6.47 -9.68
N THR A 214 -1.16 -6.53 -8.66
CA THR A 214 -2.13 -5.47 -8.37
C THR A 214 -1.45 -4.26 -7.73
N SER A 215 -0.51 -4.52 -6.81
CA SER A 215 0.09 -3.48 -5.97
C SER A 215 1.33 -2.83 -6.60
N TRP A 216 2.05 -3.52 -7.47
CA TRP A 216 3.24 -3.08 -8.21
C TRP A 216 3.30 -3.72 -9.61
N PRO A 217 2.40 -3.30 -10.53
CA PRO A 217 2.23 -3.93 -11.85
C PRO A 217 3.46 -3.85 -12.76
N LYS A 218 4.41 -2.96 -12.46
CA LYS A 218 5.67 -2.80 -13.22
C LYS A 218 6.82 -3.64 -12.67
N THR A 219 6.58 -4.52 -11.70
CA THR A 219 7.60 -5.43 -11.20
C THR A 219 8.08 -6.33 -12.35
N PRO A 220 9.39 -6.39 -12.66
CA PRO A 220 9.89 -7.24 -13.73
C PRO A 220 9.55 -8.71 -13.49
N LEU A 221 8.98 -9.40 -14.48
CA LEU A 221 8.62 -10.83 -14.37
C LEU A 221 9.80 -11.71 -13.93
N LYS A 222 11.02 -11.37 -14.38
CA LYS A 222 12.25 -12.06 -13.96
C LYS A 222 12.49 -12.03 -12.45
N SER A 223 12.08 -10.94 -11.78
CA SER A 223 12.23 -10.79 -10.33
C SER A 223 11.16 -11.57 -9.57
N LEU A 224 10.02 -11.89 -10.21
CA LEU A 224 9.01 -12.79 -9.65
C LEU A 224 9.41 -14.26 -9.84
N ALA A 225 10.00 -14.58 -11.00
CA ALA A 225 10.45 -15.93 -11.30
C ALA A 225 11.69 -16.35 -10.50
N SER A 226 12.51 -15.39 -10.06
CA SER A 226 13.71 -15.62 -9.26
C SER A 226 13.87 -14.53 -8.20
N ASP A 227 13.57 -14.92 -6.96
CA ASP A 227 13.69 -14.11 -5.76
C ASP A 227 14.75 -14.75 -4.84
N PRO A 228 16.01 -14.29 -4.89
CA PRO A 228 17.11 -14.89 -4.13
C PRO A 228 16.89 -14.81 -2.62
N VAL A 229 16.18 -13.79 -2.14
CA VAL A 229 15.92 -13.63 -0.70
C VAL A 229 14.89 -14.68 -0.27
N ALA A 230 13.81 -14.88 -1.03
CA ALA A 230 12.86 -15.96 -0.77
C ALA A 230 13.51 -17.35 -0.89
N GLU A 231 14.33 -17.57 -1.92
CA GLU A 231 15.09 -18.81 -2.10
C GLU A 231 16.01 -19.08 -0.89
N TYR A 232 16.72 -18.06 -0.41
CA TYR A 232 17.56 -18.17 0.79
C TYR A 232 16.74 -18.51 2.04
N ILE A 233 15.60 -17.83 2.26
CA ILE A 233 14.69 -18.08 3.38
C ILE A 233 14.23 -19.55 3.35
N LEU A 234 13.74 -20.02 2.20
CA LEU A 234 13.25 -21.39 2.04
C LEU A 234 14.33 -22.45 2.24
N ALA A 235 15.59 -22.14 1.93
CA ALA A 235 16.72 -23.04 2.12
C ALA A 235 17.23 -23.10 3.57
N HIS A 236 17.12 -22.00 4.34
CA HIS A 236 17.77 -21.87 5.65
C HIS A 236 16.81 -21.79 6.84
N TYR A 237 15.51 -21.67 6.58
CA TYR A 237 14.47 -21.59 7.61
C TYR A 237 13.44 -22.69 7.41
N ARG A 238 12.89 -23.18 8.52
CA ARG A 238 11.83 -24.18 8.53
C ARG A 238 10.49 -23.56 8.91
N PRO A 239 9.38 -23.96 8.28
CA PRO A 239 8.05 -23.47 8.64
C PRO A 239 7.60 -24.07 9.98
N CYS A 240 7.02 -23.24 10.83
CA CYS A 240 6.44 -23.66 12.12
C CYS A 240 4.92 -23.51 12.14
N ARG A 241 4.39 -22.40 11.63
CA ARG A 241 2.96 -22.10 11.70
C ARG A 241 2.50 -21.18 10.57
N VAL A 242 1.34 -21.48 9.99
CA VAL A 242 0.64 -20.55 9.10
C VAL A 242 -0.19 -19.57 9.93
N LEU A 243 -0.10 -18.29 9.61
CA LEU A 243 -0.70 -17.18 10.34
C LEU A 243 -1.53 -16.32 9.37
N VAL A 244 -2.68 -15.84 9.84
CA VAL A 244 -3.58 -14.96 9.09
C VAL A 244 -3.49 -13.51 9.59
N SER A 245 -3.38 -12.58 8.64
CA SER A 245 -3.34 -11.13 8.88
C SER A 245 -4.73 -10.55 9.14
N ALA A 246 -4.84 -9.53 10.00
CA ALA A 246 -6.09 -8.78 10.16
C ALA A 246 -6.35 -7.79 9.01
N PHE A 247 -5.33 -7.45 8.22
CA PHE A 247 -5.44 -6.48 7.13
C PHE A 247 -6.21 -7.06 5.94
N ASP A 248 -6.00 -8.34 5.65
CA ASP A 248 -6.67 -9.07 4.58
C ASP A 248 -6.62 -10.58 4.91
N ARG A 249 -7.78 -11.24 4.87
CA ARG A 249 -7.89 -12.67 5.22
C ARG A 249 -7.20 -13.57 4.19
N ASP A 250 -7.00 -13.08 2.98
CA ASP A 250 -6.31 -13.81 1.93
C ASP A 250 -4.77 -13.71 2.10
N TRP A 251 -4.29 -12.82 2.98
CA TRP A 251 -2.87 -12.67 3.26
C TRP A 251 -2.46 -13.68 4.34
N ARG A 252 -1.83 -14.75 3.87
CA ARG A 252 -1.27 -15.81 4.70
C ARG A 252 0.23 -15.66 4.83
N PHE A 253 0.68 -15.66 6.06
CA PHE A 253 2.09 -15.66 6.42
C PHE A 253 2.47 -17.01 7.01
N VAL A 254 3.75 -17.33 6.95
CA VAL A 254 4.34 -18.49 7.58
C VAL A 254 5.38 -17.99 8.55
N PHE A 255 5.18 -18.30 9.83
CA PHE A 255 6.21 -18.13 10.85
C PHE A 255 7.24 -19.23 10.66
N MET A 256 8.46 -18.83 10.37
CA MET A 256 9.60 -19.70 10.12
C MET A 256 10.70 -19.40 11.12
N VAL A 257 11.41 -20.44 11.54
CA VAL A 257 12.60 -20.33 12.40
C VAL A 257 13.82 -20.81 11.64
N ARG A 258 15.00 -20.29 11.99
CA ARG A 258 16.26 -20.74 11.41
C ARG A 258 16.39 -22.26 11.58
N GLY A 259 16.93 -22.95 10.57
CA GLY A 259 16.88 -24.43 10.47
C GLY A 259 17.52 -25.20 11.64
N ASP A 260 18.37 -24.55 12.42
CA ASP A 260 19.00 -25.08 13.63
C ASP A 260 18.22 -24.78 14.93
N LEU A 261 17.13 -24.01 14.89
CA LEU A 261 16.30 -23.64 16.06
C LEU A 261 14.97 -24.39 16.07
N ALA A 262 14.52 -24.87 17.22
CA ALA A 262 13.24 -25.57 17.33
C ALA A 262 12.05 -24.63 17.13
N CYS A 263 10.93 -25.16 16.62
CA CYS A 263 9.69 -24.39 16.53
C CYS A 263 9.08 -24.21 17.94
N PRO A 264 8.68 -22.98 18.32
CA PRO A 264 7.88 -22.77 19.51
C PRO A 264 6.53 -23.48 19.31
N ASP A 265 6.07 -24.22 20.31
CA ASP A 265 4.81 -24.99 20.32
C ASP A 265 4.78 -26.35 19.58
N THR A 266 5.87 -26.82 18.97
CA THR A 266 5.89 -28.24 18.53
C THR A 266 5.91 -29.15 19.76
N PRO A 267 4.91 -30.03 19.97
CA PRO A 267 5.07 -31.12 20.92
C PRO A 267 6.29 -31.94 20.47
N HIS A 268 7.16 -32.32 21.40
CA HIS A 268 8.38 -33.08 21.11
C HIS A 268 8.19 -34.44 20.40
N ASN A 269 6.96 -34.82 19.99
CA ASN A 269 6.60 -36.16 19.54
C ASN A 269 5.98 -36.31 18.13
N GLU A 270 5.78 -35.27 17.32
CA GLU A 270 5.08 -35.43 16.02
C GLU A 270 5.77 -34.78 14.82
N LEU A 271 7.02 -35.15 14.53
CA LEU A 271 7.62 -34.88 13.21
C LEU A 271 8.43 -36.07 12.71
N SER A 272 7.78 -37.24 12.67
CA SER A 272 8.11 -38.27 11.68
C SER A 272 7.38 -37.90 10.39
N LEU A 273 7.99 -37.08 9.53
CA LEU A 273 7.56 -37.03 8.14
C LEU A 273 7.70 -38.45 7.56
N PRO A 274 6.69 -38.98 6.83
CA PRO A 274 6.83 -40.27 6.18
C PRO A 274 8.02 -40.19 5.23
N SER A 275 9.00 -41.08 5.42
CA SER A 275 10.11 -41.20 4.47
C SER A 275 9.52 -41.43 3.09
N ALA A 276 9.84 -40.56 2.13
CA ALA A 276 9.48 -40.73 0.74
C ALA A 276 9.86 -42.16 0.30
N GLY A 277 8.85 -42.98 0.02
CA GLY A 277 9.02 -44.35 -0.41
C GLY A 277 9.87 -44.38 -1.68
N ARG A 278 10.98 -45.12 -1.64
CA ARG A 278 11.74 -45.45 -2.84
C ARG A 278 10.81 -46.12 -3.86
N PRO A 279 10.80 -45.68 -5.13
CA PRO A 279 10.09 -46.39 -6.17
C PRO A 279 10.68 -47.80 -6.32
N ARG A 280 9.79 -48.80 -6.28
CA ARG A 280 10.11 -50.20 -6.53
C ARG A 280 10.38 -50.35 -8.02
N ALA A 281 11.59 -50.78 -8.38
CA ALA A 281 11.89 -51.17 -9.75
C ALA A 281 11.06 -52.41 -10.12
N GLU A 282 10.20 -52.27 -11.13
CA GLU A 282 9.54 -53.40 -11.78
C GLU A 282 10.58 -54.18 -12.61
N LYS A 283 10.47 -55.51 -12.53
CA LYS A 283 11.18 -56.49 -13.36
C LYS A 283 10.20 -57.05 -14.39
#